data_AF-A0A6G4WTS2-F1
#
_entry.id   AF-A0A6G4WTS2-F1
#
_cell.length_a   1.000
_cell.length_b   1.000
_cell.length_c   1.000
_cell.angle_alpha   90.00
_cell.angle_beta   90.00
_cell.angle_gamma   90.00
#
_symmetry.space_group_name_H-M   'P 1'
#
loop_
_entity.id
_entity.type
_entity.pdbx_description
1 polymer ?
#
loop_
_entity_poly.entity_id
_entity_poly.type
_entity_poly.pdbx_seq_one_letter_code
_entity_poly.pdbx_strand_id
1 'polypeptide(L)'
;MGAIQEPTTAMGPYRTEIRGESFYLTVYGPTETLGARRVDRHALSVPAAHAPHILAALEQVTAHKGWKDWNGTPRTGAVTVTREGDDLILRVDEPVYPQEWNDEDGADTSLSTEIAYWDVDDLREQVARYA
;
A
#
# COMPACT_ATOMS: atom_id res chain seq x y z
N MET A 1 4.29 -17.86 7.04
CA MET A 1 4.56 -16.66 7.83
C MET A 1 5.37 -15.71 6.96
N GLY A 2 4.94 -14.47 6.83
CA GLY A 2 5.71 -13.41 6.17
C GLY A 2 6.41 -12.51 7.17
N ALA A 3 7.25 -11.63 6.67
CA ALA A 3 8.06 -10.74 7.49
C ALA A 3 7.51 -9.31 7.39
N ILE A 4 7.03 -8.78 8.53
CA ILE A 4 6.77 -7.34 8.66
C ILE A 4 8.11 -6.63 8.55
N GLN A 5 8.22 -5.70 7.62
CA GLN A 5 9.40 -4.84 7.53
C GLN A 5 9.23 -3.69 8.53
N GLU A 6 10.31 -3.36 9.26
CA GLU A 6 10.32 -2.21 10.16
C GLU A 6 10.04 -0.93 9.37
N PRO A 7 8.98 -0.16 9.67
CA PRO A 7 8.67 1.05 8.94
C PRO A 7 9.76 2.10 9.14
N THR A 8 10.13 2.79 8.07
CA THR A 8 11.04 3.94 8.14
C THR A 8 10.25 5.22 8.31
N THR A 9 10.89 6.29 8.80
CA THR A 9 10.25 7.62 8.89
C THR A 9 9.70 8.12 7.56
N ALA A 10 10.36 7.79 6.44
CA ALA A 10 9.93 8.20 5.09
C ALA A 10 8.60 7.55 4.67
N MET A 11 8.28 6.38 5.22
CA MET A 11 7.05 5.64 4.91
C MET A 11 5.81 6.22 5.60
N GLY A 12 5.94 7.19 6.51
CA GLY A 12 4.80 7.80 7.20
C GLY A 12 3.90 6.73 7.85
N PRO A 13 2.58 6.71 7.56
CA PRO A 13 1.67 5.72 8.14
C PRO A 13 1.73 4.35 7.45
N TYR A 14 2.59 4.14 6.45
CA TYR A 14 2.59 2.90 5.68
C TYR A 14 3.48 1.83 6.32
N ARG A 15 3.03 0.58 6.24
CA ARG A 15 3.81 -0.62 6.59
C ARG A 15 3.74 -1.63 5.46
N THR A 16 4.80 -2.43 5.35
CA THR A 16 4.85 -3.54 4.39
C THR A 16 5.06 -4.88 5.09
N GLU A 17 4.31 -5.89 4.66
CA GLU A 17 4.48 -7.27 5.13
C GLU A 17 4.75 -8.18 3.94
N ILE A 18 6.00 -8.62 3.81
CA ILE A 18 6.50 -9.45 2.72
C ILE A 18 5.93 -10.87 2.84
N ARG A 19 5.27 -11.37 1.79
CA ARG A 19 4.76 -12.74 1.64
C ARG A 19 5.50 -13.47 0.51
N GLY A 20 5.04 -14.69 0.18
CA GLY A 20 5.70 -15.55 -0.81
C GLY A 20 5.78 -14.93 -2.21
N GLU A 21 4.64 -14.44 -2.73
CA GLU A 21 4.53 -13.89 -4.10
C GLU A 21 3.95 -12.46 -4.13
N SER A 22 3.75 -11.87 -2.95
CA SER A 22 3.05 -10.61 -2.75
C SER A 22 3.52 -9.95 -1.46
N PHE A 23 3.01 -8.76 -1.18
CA PHE A 23 3.14 -8.12 0.13
C PHE A 23 1.85 -7.39 0.48
N TYR A 24 1.58 -7.25 1.78
CA TYR A 24 0.55 -6.30 2.22
C TYR A 24 1.14 -4.89 2.29
N LEU A 25 0.45 -3.94 1.68
CA LEU A 25 0.61 -2.51 1.95
C LEU A 25 -0.50 -2.10 2.92
N THR A 26 -0.12 -1.64 4.09
CA THR A 26 -1.06 -1.27 5.15
C THR A 26 -0.94 0.20 5.47
N VAL A 27 -2.06 0.93 5.43
CA VAL A 27 -2.20 2.22 6.10
C VAL A 27 -2.45 1.93 7.57
N TYR A 28 -1.43 2.15 8.39
CA TYR A 28 -1.39 1.76 9.78
C TYR A 28 -1.72 2.94 10.69
N GLY A 29 -2.79 2.79 11.46
CA GLY A 29 -3.31 3.79 12.38
C GLY A 29 -4.76 4.19 12.06
N PRO A 30 -5.29 5.23 12.74
CA PRO A 30 -6.68 5.66 12.62
C PRO A 30 -6.99 6.18 11.21
N THR A 31 -7.62 5.37 10.35
CA THR A 31 -7.81 5.74 8.94
C THR A 31 -8.61 7.03 8.74
N GLU A 32 -9.56 7.34 9.63
CA GLU A 32 -10.30 8.60 9.59
C GLU A 32 -9.37 9.82 9.77
N THR A 33 -8.44 9.75 10.73
CA THR A 33 -7.46 10.82 10.98
C THR A 33 -6.46 10.94 9.82
N LEU A 34 -6.12 9.81 9.21
CA LEU A 34 -5.18 9.73 8.10
C LEU A 34 -5.83 10.03 6.73
N GLY A 35 -7.15 10.30 6.70
CA GLY A 35 -7.89 10.53 5.45
C GLY A 35 -7.98 9.31 4.53
N ALA A 36 -7.61 8.12 5.02
CA ALA A 36 -7.67 6.88 4.26
C ALA A 36 -9.06 6.25 4.37
N ARG A 37 -9.59 5.75 3.26
CA ARG A 37 -10.89 5.07 3.26
C ARG A 37 -10.97 4.00 2.19
N ARG A 38 -11.73 2.96 2.48
CA ARG A 38 -12.10 1.96 1.47
C ARG A 38 -13.22 2.53 0.59
N VAL A 39 -12.98 2.70 -0.71
CA VAL A 39 -13.97 3.19 -1.69
C VAL A 39 -14.92 2.07 -2.06
N ASP A 40 -14.37 0.90 -2.40
CA ASP A 40 -15.10 -0.32 -2.65
C ASP A 40 -14.26 -1.54 -2.25
N ARG A 41 -14.66 -2.76 -2.62
CA ARG A 41 -13.91 -3.98 -2.28
C ARG A 41 -12.46 -3.96 -2.75
N HIS A 42 -12.16 -3.30 -3.85
CA HIS A 42 -10.90 -3.36 -4.58
C HIS A 42 -10.23 -2.00 -4.73
N ALA A 43 -10.68 -0.98 -3.98
CA ALA A 43 -10.20 0.38 -4.12
C ALA A 43 -9.98 1.04 -2.75
N LEU A 44 -8.75 1.54 -2.55
CA LEU A 44 -8.30 2.31 -1.39
C LEU A 44 -8.12 3.76 -1.82
N SER A 45 -8.78 4.69 -1.12
CA SER A 45 -8.56 6.12 -1.25
C SER A 45 -7.64 6.59 -0.13
N VAL A 46 -6.65 7.41 -0.48
CA VAL A 46 -5.73 8.08 0.44
C VAL A 46 -5.47 9.51 -0.03
N PRO A 47 -5.08 10.44 0.85
CA PRO A 47 -4.66 11.77 0.44
C PRO A 47 -3.51 11.70 -0.57
N ALA A 48 -3.51 12.55 -1.59
CA ALA A 48 -2.44 12.61 -2.59
C ALA A 48 -1.09 13.01 -1.98
N ALA A 49 -1.12 13.75 -0.87
CA ALA A 49 0.07 14.03 -0.06
C ALA A 49 0.76 12.76 0.48
N HIS A 50 0.10 11.59 0.44
CA HIS A 50 0.70 10.31 0.82
C HIS A 50 1.54 9.66 -0.29
N ALA A 51 1.55 10.20 -1.51
CA ALA A 51 2.31 9.62 -2.62
C ALA A 51 3.80 9.39 -2.28
N PRO A 52 4.54 10.33 -1.67
CA PRO A 52 5.93 10.10 -1.26
C PRO A 52 6.09 8.96 -0.24
N HIS A 53 5.13 8.79 0.67
CA HIS A 53 5.14 7.74 1.68
C HIS A 53 4.91 6.35 1.07
N ILE A 54 4.00 6.27 0.09
CA ILE A 54 3.77 5.05 -0.68
C ILE A 54 5.05 4.69 -1.46
N LEU A 55 5.67 5.66 -2.13
CA LEU A 55 6.92 5.42 -2.86
C LEU A 55 8.03 4.88 -1.94
N ALA A 56 8.19 5.45 -0.74
CA ALA A 56 9.14 4.97 0.25
C ALA A 56 8.82 3.53 0.72
N ALA A 57 7.54 3.18 0.86
CA ALA A 57 7.13 1.82 1.21
C ALA A 57 7.47 0.83 0.07
N LEU A 58 7.24 1.21 -1.19
CA LEU A 58 7.60 0.40 -2.35
C LEU A 58 9.12 0.27 -2.51
N GLU A 59 9.88 1.32 -2.20
CA GLU A 59 11.36 1.28 -2.19
C GLU A 59 11.86 0.19 -1.22
N GLN A 60 11.31 0.14 0.00
CA GLN A 60 11.64 -0.90 0.98
C GLN A 60 11.38 -2.32 0.44
N VAL A 61 10.26 -2.54 -0.26
CA VAL A 61 9.95 -3.83 -0.90
C VAL A 61 11.02 -4.21 -1.92
N THR A 62 11.40 -3.28 -2.79
CA THR A 62 12.40 -3.57 -3.84
C THR A 62 13.84 -3.65 -3.33
N ALA A 63 14.12 -3.07 -2.16
CA ALA A 63 15.41 -3.23 -1.48
C ALA A 63 15.54 -4.60 -0.80
N HIS A 64 14.45 -5.37 -0.66
CA HIS A 64 14.50 -6.69 -0.06
C HIS A 64 15.38 -7.65 -0.87
N LYS A 65 16.25 -8.41 -0.20
CA LYS A 65 17.23 -9.32 -0.85
C LYS A 65 16.64 -10.36 -1.82
N GLY A 66 15.36 -10.68 -1.65
CA GLY A 66 14.61 -11.62 -2.49
C GLY A 66 13.95 -10.98 -3.72
N TRP A 67 13.98 -9.66 -3.86
CA TRP A 67 13.28 -8.93 -4.93
C TRP A 67 13.59 -9.44 -6.34
N LYS A 68 14.87 -9.74 -6.61
CA LYS A 68 15.36 -10.27 -7.89
C LYS A 68 14.75 -11.63 -8.30
N ASP A 69 14.17 -12.35 -7.33
CA ASP A 69 13.56 -13.67 -7.53
C ASP A 69 12.02 -13.55 -7.62
N TRP A 70 11.48 -12.35 -7.38
CA TRP A 70 10.04 -12.06 -7.32
C TRP A 70 9.54 -11.14 -8.42
N ASN A 71 10.43 -10.33 -9.00
CA ASN A 71 10.11 -9.40 -10.07
C ASN A 71 9.81 -10.16 -11.37
N GLY A 72 8.53 -10.51 -11.54
CA GLY A 72 8.01 -11.16 -12.74
C GLY A 72 7.48 -10.17 -13.77
N THR A 73 6.83 -10.72 -14.81
CA THR A 73 6.11 -9.91 -15.80
C THR A 73 4.84 -9.32 -15.16
N PRO A 74 4.64 -7.99 -15.19
CA PRO A 74 3.45 -7.35 -14.66
C PRO A 74 2.17 -7.86 -15.32
N ARG A 75 1.07 -7.87 -14.57
CA ARG A 75 -0.25 -8.11 -15.14
C ARG A 75 -0.87 -6.77 -15.49
N THR A 76 -0.90 -6.44 -16.78
CA THR A 76 -1.44 -5.16 -17.25
C THR A 76 -2.85 -4.92 -16.67
N GLY A 77 -3.00 -3.83 -15.91
CA GLY A 77 -4.27 -3.40 -15.34
C GLY A 77 -4.65 -4.04 -13.99
N ALA A 78 -3.80 -4.90 -13.41
CA ALA A 78 -4.02 -5.46 -12.06
C ALA A 78 -3.92 -4.39 -10.96
N VAL A 79 -3.20 -3.30 -11.24
CA VAL A 79 -3.11 -2.13 -10.36
C VAL A 79 -3.32 -0.86 -11.17
N THR A 80 -4.20 0.01 -10.70
CA THR A 80 -4.43 1.33 -11.30
C THR A 80 -4.47 2.40 -10.22
N VAL A 81 -3.85 3.55 -10.49
CA VAL A 81 -3.88 4.73 -9.63
C VAL A 81 -4.49 5.88 -10.40
N THR A 82 -5.59 6.41 -9.88
CA THR A 82 -6.20 7.65 -10.39
C THR A 82 -6.17 8.72 -9.32
N ARG A 83 -6.20 9.99 -9.75
CA ARG A 83 -6.36 11.13 -8.85
C ARG A 83 -7.77 11.67 -8.96
N GLU A 84 -8.44 11.78 -7.82
CA GLU A 84 -9.78 12.37 -7.68
C GLU A 84 -9.72 13.52 -6.67
N GLY A 85 -9.57 14.74 -7.19
CA GLY A 85 -9.34 15.92 -6.35
C GLY A 85 -8.01 15.83 -5.60
N ASP A 86 -8.09 15.84 -4.27
CA ASP A 86 -6.95 15.75 -3.36
C ASP A 86 -6.64 14.31 -2.93
N ASP A 87 -7.36 13.32 -3.46
CA ASP A 87 -7.16 11.91 -3.14
C ASP A 87 -6.55 11.13 -4.31
N LEU A 88 -5.76 10.11 -3.98
CA LEU A 88 -5.37 9.02 -4.86
C LEU A 88 -6.24 7.81 -4.59
N ILE A 89 -6.76 7.22 -5.66
CA ILE A 89 -7.52 5.98 -5.63
C ILE A 89 -6.62 4.87 -6.16
N LEU A 90 -6.13 4.02 -5.26
CA LEU A 90 -5.40 2.80 -5.60
C LEU A 90 -6.41 1.67 -5.77
N ARG A 91 -6.60 1.22 -7.01
CA ARG A 91 -7.40 0.05 -7.34
C ARG A 91 -6.51 -1.15 -7.63
N VAL A 92 -6.82 -2.27 -7.01
CA VAL A 92 -6.02 -3.51 -7.02
C VAL A 92 -6.92 -4.73 -7.21
N ASP A 93 -6.37 -5.85 -7.69
CA ASP A 93 -7.13 -7.10 -7.81
C ASP A 93 -7.54 -7.69 -6.46
N GLU A 94 -6.70 -7.53 -5.44
CA GLU A 94 -6.95 -8.07 -4.10
C GLU A 94 -7.86 -7.17 -3.26
N PRO A 95 -8.67 -7.73 -2.34
CA PRO A 95 -9.56 -6.90 -1.53
C PRO A 95 -8.81 -5.95 -0.59
N VAL A 96 -9.43 -4.81 -0.33
CA VAL A 96 -9.05 -3.90 0.76
C VAL A 96 -9.70 -4.39 2.05
N TYR A 97 -8.88 -4.83 2.99
CA TYR A 97 -9.31 -5.38 4.27
C TYR A 97 -9.23 -4.32 5.38
N PRO A 98 -10.34 -4.02 6.07
CA PRO A 98 -10.27 -3.37 7.36
C PRO A 98 -9.67 -4.34 8.38
N GLN A 99 -8.71 -3.86 9.16
CA GLN A 99 -8.15 -4.60 10.28
C GLN A 99 -8.45 -3.80 11.55
N GLU A 100 -9.05 -4.46 12.54
CA GLU A 100 -9.25 -3.86 13.86
C GLU A 100 -7.88 -3.56 14.48
N TRP A 101 -7.65 -2.28 14.74
CA TRP A 101 -6.54 -1.77 15.52
C TRP A 101 -7.03 -1.62 16.96
N ASN A 102 -6.53 -2.47 17.86
CA ASN A 102 -6.75 -2.31 19.29
C ASN A 102 -5.55 -1.56 19.86
N ASP A 103 -5.56 -0.23 19.77
CA ASP A 103 -4.73 0.58 20.68
C ASP A 103 -5.46 0.78 22.01
N GLU A 104 -4.74 1.24 23.02
CA GLU A 104 -5.30 1.49 24.36
C GLU A 104 -6.45 2.55 24.35
N ASP A 105 -6.58 3.35 23.29
CA ASP A 105 -7.49 4.50 23.19
C ASP A 105 -8.78 4.28 22.36
N GLY A 106 -9.02 3.09 21.78
CA GLY A 106 -10.26 2.79 21.06
C GLY A 106 -10.10 1.84 19.87
N ALA A 107 -11.25 1.46 19.27
CA ALA A 107 -11.28 0.65 18.06
C ALA A 107 -11.00 1.53 16.84
N ASP A 108 -9.73 1.65 16.46
CA ASP A 108 -9.38 2.21 15.17
C ASP A 108 -9.37 1.14 14.09
N THR A 109 -9.43 1.56 12.84
CA THR A 109 -9.34 0.66 11.69
C THR A 109 -8.09 1.00 10.92
N SER A 110 -7.24 0.00 10.66
CA SER A 110 -6.21 0.07 9.63
C SER A 110 -6.77 -0.51 8.32
N LEU A 111 -6.23 -0.09 7.18
CA LEU A 111 -6.61 -0.64 5.87
C LEU A 111 -5.39 -1.31 5.23
N SER A 112 -5.53 -2.57 4.86
CA SER A 112 -4.51 -3.32 4.15
C SER A 112 -4.98 -3.77 2.78
N THR A 113 -4.08 -3.75 1.81
CA THR A 113 -4.30 -4.36 0.49
C THR A 113 -3.08 -5.17 0.08
N GLU A 114 -3.30 -6.28 -0.62
CA GLU A 114 -2.23 -7.16 -1.09
C GLU A 114 -1.82 -6.77 -2.51
N ILE A 115 -0.52 -6.66 -2.75
CA ILE A 115 0.05 -6.28 -4.04
C ILE A 115 1.04 -7.36 -4.45
N ALA A 116 0.89 -7.87 -5.67
CA ALA A 116 1.82 -8.84 -6.21
C ALA A 116 3.14 -8.16 -6.60
N TYR A 117 4.26 -8.88 -6.43
CA TYR A 117 5.58 -8.28 -6.67
C TYR A 117 5.79 -7.80 -8.10
N TRP A 118 5.25 -8.52 -9.08
CA TRP A 118 5.36 -8.14 -10.50
C TRP A 118 4.58 -6.87 -10.87
N ASP A 119 3.69 -6.36 -10.01
CA ASP A 119 2.93 -5.13 -10.25
C ASP A 119 3.54 -3.89 -9.55
N VAL A 120 4.62 -4.07 -8.76
CA VAL A 120 5.25 -2.99 -7.97
C VAL A 120 5.81 -1.87 -8.84
N ASP A 121 6.48 -2.20 -9.95
CA ASP A 121 7.09 -1.17 -10.79
C ASP A 121 6.02 -0.33 -11.53
N ASP A 122 4.92 -0.95 -11.96
CA ASP A 122 3.77 -0.24 -12.54
C ASP A 122 3.10 0.66 -11.51
N LEU A 123 2.82 0.13 -10.31
CA LEU A 123 2.28 0.93 -9.21
C LEU A 123 3.19 2.11 -8.85
N ARG A 124 4.51 1.87 -8.75
CA ARG A 124 5.50 2.92 -8.47
C ARG A 124 5.46 4.01 -9.53
N GLU A 125 5.44 3.65 -10.80
CA GLU A 125 5.37 4.61 -11.90
C GLU A 125 4.08 5.45 -11.81
N GLN A 126 2.94 4.81 -11.56
CA GLN A 126 1.66 5.49 -11.47
C GLN A 126 1.58 6.44 -10.27
N VAL A 127 2.07 6.04 -9.09
CA VAL A 127 2.12 6.90 -7.89
C VAL A 127 3.09 8.07 -8.10
N ALA A 128 4.24 7.85 -8.73
CA ALA A 128 5.24 8.90 -8.96
C ALA A 128 4.74 10.05 -9.85
N ARG A 129 3.69 9.82 -10.66
CA ARG A 129 3.02 10.89 -11.44
C ARG A 129 2.30 11.92 -10.57
N TYR A 130 2.08 11.59 -9.29
CA TYR A 130 1.32 12.40 -8.34
C TYR A 130 2.12 12.80 -7.09
N ALA A 131 3.42 12.45 -7.02
CA ALA A 131 4.33 12.77 -5.92
C ALA A 131 5.02 14.12 -6.06
#